data_AF-A0A381ZBF3-F1
#
_entry.id   AF-A0A381ZBF3-F1
#
_cell.length_a   1.000
_cell.length_b   1.000
_cell.length_c   1.000
_cell.angle_alpha   90.00
_cell.angle_beta   90.00
_cell.angle_gamma   90.00
#
_symmetry.space_group_name_H-M   'P 1'
#
loop_
_entity.id
_entity.type
_entity.pdbx_description
1 polymer ?
#
loop_
_entity_poly.entity_id
_entity_poly.type
_entity_poly.pdbx_seq_one_letter_code
_entity_poly.pdbx_strand_id
1 'polypeptide(L)'
;MKKILINGCSYGKSWGGQRLATDLKLDLVNLSTPGGSNARIVRTTIDYLLEHDDVEKVVIILTFLDRDELRYNDTYYNYSLSSVTNKPIEWYRKASLEGLLPEHTKYILDRYRYDFDNEQSVVNHLGTVLTLSSWLKSKKIKHVIFSAPGECIYPGEKRKSILKLEKACQQVPEIIDVRWSSNQFLGDSGMLGNESDQHLPKHIRHYASDEHHSL
;
A
#
# COMPACT_ATOMS: atom_id res chain seq x y z
N MET A 1 -26.47 -9.32 0.09
CA MET A 1 -25.49 -10.39 -0.22
C MET A 1 -24.24 -10.09 0.61
N LYS A 2 -23.41 -11.09 0.96
CA LYS A 2 -22.17 -10.84 1.70
C LYS A 2 -21.12 -10.19 0.79
N LYS A 3 -20.25 -9.36 1.38
CA LYS A 3 -19.26 -8.57 0.63
C LYS A 3 -17.82 -9.05 0.86
N ILE A 4 -16.99 -8.84 -0.14
CA ILE A 4 -15.52 -8.79 -0.02
C ILE A 4 -15.06 -7.34 -0.14
N LEU A 5 -14.31 -6.89 0.86
CA LEU A 5 -13.68 -5.58 0.87
C LEU A 5 -12.24 -5.70 0.39
N ILE A 6 -11.84 -4.90 -0.59
CA ILE A 6 -10.47 -4.77 -1.08
C ILE A 6 -10.02 -3.34 -0.86
N ASN A 7 -8.81 -3.14 -0.34
CA ASN A 7 -8.21 -1.83 -0.18
C ASN A 7 -6.70 -1.86 -0.43
N GLY A 8 -6.16 -0.76 -0.95
CA GLY A 8 -4.79 -0.66 -1.40
C GLY A 8 -4.49 0.63 -2.16
N CYS A 9 -3.31 0.71 -2.76
CA CYS A 9 -2.90 1.82 -3.62
C CYS A 9 -3.34 1.60 -5.09
N SER A 10 -2.54 2.03 -6.07
CA SER A 10 -2.80 1.74 -7.49
C SER A 10 -2.83 0.24 -7.76
N TYR A 11 -1.99 -0.54 -7.08
CA TYR A 11 -2.01 -2.01 -7.16
C TYR A 11 -3.36 -2.59 -6.77
N GLY A 12 -3.90 -2.25 -5.59
CA GLY A 12 -5.20 -2.78 -5.18
C GLY A 12 -6.36 -2.31 -6.08
N LYS A 13 -6.19 -1.20 -6.78
CA LYS A 13 -7.18 -0.70 -7.75
C LYS A 13 -7.20 -1.54 -9.01
N SER A 14 -6.03 -1.91 -9.53
CA SER A 14 -5.87 -2.73 -10.73
C SER A 14 -5.85 -4.23 -10.46
N TRP A 15 -5.70 -4.65 -9.20
CA TRP A 15 -5.70 -6.05 -8.81
C TRP A 15 -7.07 -6.67 -9.11
N GLY A 16 -7.08 -7.90 -9.63
CA GLY A 16 -8.24 -8.65 -10.13
C GLY A 16 -9.32 -9.01 -9.10
N GLY A 17 -9.65 -8.08 -8.20
CA GLY A 17 -10.62 -8.23 -7.13
C GLY A 17 -12.01 -8.58 -7.61
N GLN A 18 -12.40 -8.13 -8.81
CA GLN A 18 -13.70 -8.49 -9.40
C GLN A 18 -13.79 -9.99 -9.70
N ARG A 19 -12.71 -10.58 -10.24
CA ARG A 19 -12.64 -12.02 -10.49
C ARG A 19 -12.71 -12.80 -9.18
N LEU A 20 -11.93 -12.38 -8.17
CA LEU A 20 -11.96 -13.01 -6.85
C LEU A 20 -13.36 -12.95 -6.21
N ALA A 21 -14.04 -11.81 -6.31
CA ALA A 21 -15.40 -11.64 -5.79
C ALA A 21 -16.40 -12.57 -6.49
N THR A 22 -16.31 -12.68 -7.83
CA THR A 22 -17.13 -13.61 -8.62
C THR A 22 -16.89 -15.06 -8.23
N ASP A 23 -15.63 -15.49 -8.14
CA ASP A 23 -15.26 -16.87 -7.78
C ASP A 23 -15.76 -17.25 -6.37
N LEU A 24 -15.76 -16.27 -5.46
CA LEU A 24 -16.25 -16.44 -4.09
C LEU A 24 -17.76 -16.20 -3.93
N LYS A 25 -18.47 -15.78 -4.98
CA LYS A 25 -19.89 -15.40 -4.95
C LYS A 25 -20.20 -14.32 -3.90
N LEU A 26 -19.35 -13.29 -3.86
CA LEU A 26 -19.47 -12.13 -2.96
C LEU A 26 -19.59 -10.84 -3.77
N ASP A 27 -20.23 -9.82 -3.19
CA ASP A 27 -20.24 -8.47 -3.76
C ASP A 27 -18.89 -7.78 -3.51
N LEU A 28 -18.33 -7.15 -4.53
CA LEU A 28 -17.06 -6.43 -4.41
C LEU A 28 -17.26 -5.00 -3.89
N VAL A 29 -16.49 -4.65 -2.86
CA VAL A 29 -16.22 -3.26 -2.46
C VAL A 29 -14.74 -3.01 -2.61
N ASN A 30 -14.34 -2.09 -3.50
CA ASN A 30 -12.93 -1.74 -3.69
C ASN A 30 -12.67 -0.27 -3.30
N LEU A 31 -12.08 -0.06 -2.13
CA LEU A 31 -11.68 1.25 -1.58
C LEU A 31 -10.28 1.70 -2.04
N SER A 32 -9.61 0.88 -2.83
CA SER A 32 -8.26 1.18 -3.30
C SER A 32 -8.22 2.48 -4.08
N THR A 33 -7.17 3.25 -3.87
CA THR A 33 -7.00 4.56 -4.51
C THR A 33 -5.58 4.69 -5.02
N PRO A 34 -5.39 5.01 -6.32
CA PRO A 34 -4.07 5.27 -6.87
C PRO A 34 -3.30 6.25 -6.00
N GLY A 35 -2.17 5.78 -5.51
CA GLY A 35 -1.28 6.53 -4.66
C GLY A 35 -1.71 6.82 -3.22
N GLY A 36 -2.69 6.08 -2.69
CA GLY A 36 -3.01 6.10 -1.27
C GLY A 36 -1.87 5.59 -0.39
N SER A 37 -1.74 6.17 0.81
CA SER A 37 -0.81 5.71 1.84
C SER A 37 -1.30 4.47 2.59
N ASN A 38 -0.39 3.78 3.28
CA ASN A 38 -0.75 2.68 4.17
C ASN A 38 -1.66 3.18 5.31
N ALA A 39 -1.39 4.37 5.86
CA ALA A 39 -2.23 4.99 6.88
C ALA A 39 -3.68 5.19 6.39
N ARG A 40 -3.86 5.71 5.17
CA ARG A 40 -5.18 5.84 4.53
C ARG A 40 -5.84 4.48 4.39
N ILE A 41 -5.11 3.50 3.84
CA ILE A 41 -5.63 2.16 3.57
C ILE A 41 -6.16 1.55 4.87
N VAL A 42 -5.40 1.63 5.96
CA VAL A 42 -5.81 1.15 7.28
C VAL A 42 -7.05 1.89 7.77
N ARG A 43 -7.00 3.22 7.80
CA ARG A 43 -8.10 4.07 8.31
C ARG A 43 -9.40 3.83 7.56
N THR A 44 -9.38 3.95 6.23
CA THR A 44 -10.57 3.75 5.39
C THR A 44 -11.12 2.32 5.45
N THR A 45 -10.27 1.32 5.68
CA THR A 45 -10.72 -0.05 5.95
C THR A 45 -11.47 -0.14 7.28
N ILE A 46 -10.91 0.44 8.34
CA ILE A 46 -11.54 0.44 9.66
C ILE A 46 -12.86 1.21 9.62
N ASP A 47 -12.86 2.43 9.07
CA ASP A 47 -14.05 3.29 8.95
C ASP A 47 -15.18 2.52 8.26
N TYR A 48 -14.90 1.89 7.11
CA TYR A 48 -15.89 1.11 6.38
C TYR A 48 -16.42 -0.09 7.19
N LEU A 49 -15.53 -0.82 7.88
CA LEU A 49 -15.93 -1.99 8.67
C LEU A 49 -16.67 -1.64 9.96
N LEU A 50 -16.58 -0.39 10.44
CA LEU A 50 -17.40 0.10 11.55
C LEU A 50 -18.83 0.42 11.11
N GLU A 51 -19.01 0.78 9.83
CA GLU A 51 -20.31 1.14 9.25
C GLU A 51 -21.02 -0.03 8.56
N HIS A 52 -20.30 -1.13 8.27
CA HIS A 52 -20.81 -2.26 7.49
C HIS A 52 -20.50 -3.61 8.15
N ASP A 53 -21.55 -4.33 8.56
CA ASP A 53 -21.50 -5.66 9.16
C ASP A 53 -21.67 -6.83 8.16
N ASP A 54 -21.88 -6.50 6.88
CA ASP A 54 -22.10 -7.45 5.80
C ASP A 54 -20.80 -7.86 5.06
N VAL A 55 -19.65 -7.36 5.50
CA VAL A 55 -18.33 -7.77 4.99
C VAL A 55 -17.91 -9.12 5.58
N GLU A 56 -17.74 -10.12 4.73
CA GLU A 56 -17.27 -11.45 5.13
C GLU A 56 -15.74 -11.57 5.06
N LYS A 57 -15.13 -10.92 4.06
CA LYS A 57 -13.71 -11.04 3.76
C LYS A 57 -13.08 -9.68 3.49
N VAL A 58 -11.83 -9.52 3.92
CA VAL A 58 -11.04 -8.32 3.68
C VAL A 58 -9.72 -8.68 3.00
N VAL A 59 -9.36 -7.97 1.96
CA VAL A 59 -8.04 -8.05 1.32
C VAL A 59 -7.37 -6.68 1.37
N ILE A 60 -6.20 -6.62 1.99
CA ILE A 60 -5.43 -5.38 2.12
C ILE A 60 -4.14 -5.52 1.34
N ILE A 61 -3.86 -4.55 0.48
CA ILE A 61 -2.66 -4.49 -0.35
C ILE A 61 -1.87 -3.24 0.05
N LEU A 62 -0.94 -3.43 0.98
CA LEU A 62 -0.04 -2.38 1.45
C LEU A 62 1.19 -2.29 0.55
N THR A 63 1.78 -1.10 0.48
CA THR A 63 3.03 -0.86 -0.24
C THR A 63 4.15 -0.53 0.74
N PHE A 64 5.39 -0.89 0.41
CA PHE A 64 6.56 -0.45 1.18
C PHE A 64 6.85 1.05 0.98
N LEU A 65 6.33 1.64 -0.11
CA LEU A 65 6.42 3.06 -0.37
C LEU A 65 5.43 3.78 0.54
N ASP A 66 5.82 3.95 1.80
CA ASP A 66 5.00 4.69 2.74
C ASP A 66 4.86 6.14 2.25
N ARG A 67 3.61 6.59 2.27
CA ARG A 67 3.20 7.92 1.80
C ARG A 67 2.58 8.59 3.01
N ASP A 68 2.74 9.89 3.14
CA ASP A 68 2.07 10.58 4.24
C ASP A 68 0.60 10.81 3.89
N GLU A 69 -0.28 10.57 4.86
CA GLU A 69 -1.64 11.09 4.86
C GLU A 69 -1.70 12.25 5.86
N LEU A 70 -2.02 13.44 5.35
CA LEU A 70 -2.23 14.62 6.18
C LEU A 70 -3.69 15.03 6.15
N ARG A 71 -4.21 15.47 7.30
CA ARG A 71 -5.54 16.07 7.40
C ARG A 71 -5.40 17.59 7.50
N TYR A 72 -6.08 18.30 6.63
CA TYR A 72 -6.18 19.76 6.66
C TYR A 72 -7.62 20.17 6.32
N ASN A 73 -8.23 21.04 7.14
CA ASN A 73 -9.64 21.47 7.00
C ASN A 73 -10.61 20.30 6.71
N ASP A 74 -10.57 19.28 7.56
CA ASP A 74 -11.39 18.05 7.46
C ASP A 74 -11.24 17.24 6.17
N THR A 75 -10.25 17.58 5.35
CA THR A 75 -9.93 16.86 4.11
C THR A 75 -8.62 16.10 4.29
N TYR A 76 -8.61 14.84 3.85
CA TYR A 76 -7.42 13.99 3.85
C TYR A 76 -6.69 14.10 2.50
N TYR A 77 -5.39 14.30 2.56
CA TYR A 77 -4.51 14.42 1.41
C TYR A 77 -3.42 13.34 1.46
N ASN A 78 -3.19 12.66 0.33
CA ASN A 78 -2.13 11.66 0.20
C ASN A 78 -0.95 12.27 -0.56
N TYR A 79 0.25 12.18 0.01
CA TYR A 79 1.45 12.74 -0.62
C TYR A 79 2.39 11.64 -1.07
N SER A 80 2.74 11.66 -2.36
CA SER A 80 3.77 10.77 -2.91
C SER A 80 4.69 11.48 -3.86
N LEU A 81 5.95 11.05 -3.89
CA LEU A 81 6.97 11.42 -4.85
C LEU A 81 6.57 11.57 -6.32
N SER A 82 5.74 10.70 -6.85
CA SER A 82 5.36 10.77 -8.27
C SER A 82 4.54 12.01 -8.61
N SER A 83 4.00 12.71 -7.60
CA SER A 83 3.39 14.04 -7.75
C SER A 83 4.43 15.18 -7.78
N VAL A 84 5.69 14.86 -7.44
CA VAL A 84 6.82 15.81 -7.32
C VAL A 84 7.54 15.99 -8.66
N THR A 85 7.30 15.15 -9.67
CA THR A 85 8.04 15.26 -10.94
C THR A 85 7.43 16.22 -11.96
N ASN A 86 6.23 16.79 -11.76
CA ASN A 86 5.72 17.78 -12.72
C ASN A 86 4.84 18.93 -12.19
N LYS A 87 4.30 18.92 -10.95
CA LYS A 87 3.51 20.04 -10.40
C LYS A 87 3.63 20.35 -8.89
N PRO A 88 4.67 19.92 -8.15
CA PRO A 88 4.74 20.21 -6.70
C PRO A 88 4.93 21.71 -6.44
N ILE A 89 5.76 22.40 -7.22
CA ILE A 89 6.15 23.79 -6.93
C ILE A 89 4.95 24.74 -6.96
N GLU A 90 3.98 24.54 -7.85
CA GLU A 90 2.81 25.40 -7.94
C GLU A 90 1.80 25.18 -6.81
N TRP A 91 1.51 23.92 -6.46
CA TRP A 91 0.60 23.65 -5.34
C TRP A 91 1.25 23.93 -3.98
N TYR A 92 2.54 23.66 -3.80
CA TYR A 92 3.28 24.02 -2.59
C TYR A 92 3.46 25.54 -2.45
N ARG A 93 3.62 26.29 -3.56
CA ARG A 93 3.49 27.76 -3.55
C ARG A 93 2.10 28.20 -3.08
N LYS A 94 1.05 27.55 -3.57
CA LYS A 94 -0.32 27.86 -3.15
C LYS A 94 -0.56 27.56 -1.67
N ALA A 95 -0.08 26.41 -1.18
CA ALA A 95 -0.16 26.01 0.22
C ALA A 95 0.70 26.91 1.15
N SER A 96 1.86 27.39 0.70
CA SER A 96 2.65 28.38 1.45
C SER A 96 1.99 29.76 1.46
N LEU A 97 1.30 30.13 0.39
CA LEU A 97 0.47 31.35 0.32
C LEU A 97 -0.78 31.25 1.23
N GLU A 98 -1.24 30.03 1.52
CA GLU A 98 -2.38 29.72 2.39
C GLU A 98 -1.98 29.36 3.84
N GLY A 99 -0.71 29.55 4.22
CA GLY A 99 -0.28 29.56 5.65
C GLY A 99 0.47 28.32 6.15
N LEU A 100 0.90 27.39 5.29
CA LEU A 100 1.84 26.35 5.69
C LEU A 100 3.26 26.93 5.87
N LEU A 101 3.77 26.83 7.10
CA LEU A 101 5.08 27.39 7.47
C LEU A 101 6.23 26.73 6.67
N PRO A 102 7.22 27.50 6.19
CA PRO A 102 8.36 27.00 5.42
C PRO A 102 9.12 25.82 6.06
N GLU A 103 9.17 25.73 7.38
CA GLU A 103 9.79 24.62 8.13
C GLU A 103 9.15 23.25 7.84
N HIS A 104 7.85 23.17 7.58
CA HIS A 104 7.19 21.90 7.23
C HIS A 104 7.62 21.41 5.84
N THR A 105 7.91 22.35 4.93
CA THR A 105 8.39 22.04 3.58
C THR A 105 9.79 21.43 3.62
N LYS A 106 10.67 21.99 4.45
CA LYS A 106 12.01 21.46 4.66
C LYS A 106 11.98 20.07 5.33
N TYR A 107 11.12 19.88 6.33
CA TYR A 107 10.94 18.60 7.01
C TYR A 107 10.51 17.47 6.05
N ILE A 108 9.55 17.73 5.16
CA ILE A 108 9.07 16.74 4.18
C ILE A 108 10.17 16.40 3.16
N LEU A 109 10.91 17.40 2.66
CA LEU A 109 12.00 17.20 1.70
C LEU A 109 13.25 16.53 2.32
N ASP A 110 13.55 16.82 3.58
CA ASP A 110 14.69 16.22 4.30
C ASP A 110 14.38 14.77 4.71
N ARG A 111 13.15 14.48 5.17
CA ARG A 111 12.69 13.11 5.47
C ARG A 111 12.70 12.22 4.22
N TYR A 112 12.37 12.82 3.09
CA TYR A 112 12.31 12.17 1.79
C TYR A 112 13.66 11.58 1.31
N ARG A 113 14.81 12.13 1.74
CA ARG A 113 16.14 11.56 1.45
C ARG A 113 16.49 10.29 2.23
N TYR A 114 15.72 9.96 3.27
CA TYR A 114 16.06 8.89 4.23
C TYR A 114 15.16 7.64 4.15
N ASP A 115 14.04 7.69 3.43
CA ASP A 115 13.00 6.65 3.54
C ASP A 115 13.27 5.34 2.80
N PHE A 116 14.30 5.27 1.95
CA PHE A 116 14.69 4.02 1.29
C PHE A 116 15.64 3.13 2.12
N ASP A 117 16.00 3.52 3.36
CA ASP A 117 16.82 2.69 4.29
C ASP A 117 16.58 3.03 5.78
N ASN A 118 15.37 3.47 6.14
CA ASN A 118 15.05 3.80 7.53
C ASN A 118 14.45 2.59 8.27
N GLU A 119 15.15 2.10 9.30
CA GLU A 119 14.68 1.04 10.20
C GLU A 119 13.27 1.33 10.73
N GLN A 120 13.01 2.59 11.07
CA GLN A 120 11.74 3.00 11.63
C GLN A 120 10.58 2.82 10.64
N SER A 121 10.81 3.07 9.35
CA SER A 121 9.78 2.92 8.31
C SER A 121 9.41 1.45 8.13
N VAL A 122 10.39 0.54 8.18
CA VAL A 122 10.15 -0.91 8.16
C VAL A 122 9.40 -1.37 9.42
N VAL A 123 9.85 -0.92 10.60
CA VAL A 123 9.18 -1.23 11.88
C VAL A 123 7.74 -0.74 11.88
N ASN A 124 7.48 0.47 11.41
CA ASN A 124 6.13 1.04 11.31
C ASN A 124 5.25 0.24 10.35
N HIS A 125 5.79 -0.15 9.19
CA HIS A 125 5.07 -0.96 8.22
C HIS A 125 4.67 -2.33 8.81
N LEU A 126 5.64 -3.08 9.35
CA LEU A 126 5.38 -4.39 9.96
C LEU A 126 4.47 -4.29 11.19
N GLY A 127 4.64 -3.26 12.01
CA GLY A 127 3.77 -2.97 13.14
C GLY A 127 2.33 -2.69 12.71
N THR A 128 2.15 -1.94 11.61
CA THR A 128 0.82 -1.67 11.01
C THR A 128 0.16 -2.96 10.54
N VAL A 129 0.90 -3.80 9.81
CA VAL A 129 0.43 -5.11 9.31
C VAL A 129 -0.06 -5.99 10.47
N LEU A 130 0.77 -6.15 11.51
CA LEU A 130 0.43 -6.96 12.68
C LEU A 130 -0.78 -6.39 13.43
N THR A 131 -0.81 -5.08 13.66
CA THR A 131 -1.89 -4.42 14.41
C THR A 131 -3.22 -4.55 13.68
N LEU A 132 -3.24 -4.29 12.35
CA LEU A 132 -4.43 -4.43 11.54
C LEU A 132 -4.92 -5.89 11.50
N SER A 133 -4.00 -6.85 11.32
CA SER A 133 -4.36 -8.28 11.36
C SER A 133 -4.99 -8.66 12.70
N SER A 134 -4.36 -8.29 13.82
CA SER A 134 -4.89 -8.55 15.16
C SER A 134 -6.27 -7.92 15.37
N TRP A 135 -6.47 -6.69 14.90
CA TRP A 135 -7.76 -6.02 15.00
C TRP A 135 -8.84 -6.74 14.18
N LEU A 136 -8.56 -7.11 12.92
CA LEU A 136 -9.49 -7.88 12.07
C LEU A 136 -9.84 -9.24 12.70
N LYS A 137 -8.86 -9.94 13.29
CA LYS A 137 -9.09 -11.18 14.05
C LYS A 137 -10.02 -10.96 15.24
N SER A 138 -9.81 -9.89 16.01
CA SER A 138 -10.67 -9.57 17.15
C SER A 138 -12.12 -9.33 16.75
N LYS A 139 -12.35 -8.84 15.52
CA LYS A 139 -13.67 -8.65 14.91
C LYS A 139 -14.20 -9.90 14.21
N LYS A 140 -13.45 -11.02 14.25
CA LYS A 140 -13.77 -12.29 13.56
C LYS A 140 -13.92 -12.13 12.04
N ILE A 141 -13.20 -11.18 11.46
CA ILE A 141 -13.21 -10.91 10.01
C ILE A 141 -12.10 -11.73 9.35
N LYS A 142 -12.48 -12.56 8.36
CA LYS A 142 -11.52 -13.31 7.56
C LYS A 142 -10.74 -12.32 6.68
N HIS A 143 -9.42 -12.40 6.68
CA HIS A 143 -8.62 -11.43 5.94
C HIS A 143 -7.36 -12.03 5.35
N VAL A 144 -6.85 -11.34 4.35
CA VAL A 144 -5.52 -11.54 3.76
C VAL A 144 -4.85 -10.18 3.65
N ILE A 145 -3.63 -10.06 4.16
CA ILE A 145 -2.81 -8.85 4.01
C ILE A 145 -1.61 -9.17 3.15
N PHE A 146 -1.48 -8.41 2.08
CA PHE A 146 -0.37 -8.37 1.16
C PHE A 146 0.54 -7.21 1.60
N SER A 147 1.75 -7.54 2.08
CA SER A 147 2.74 -6.56 2.58
C SER A 147 4.04 -6.71 1.80
N ALA A 148 4.38 -5.68 1.01
CA ALA A 148 5.65 -5.63 0.28
C ALA A 148 6.76 -5.22 1.22
N PRO A 149 7.82 -6.04 1.28
CA PRO A 149 9.16 -5.55 1.08
C PRO A 149 9.61 -6.01 -0.30
N GLY A 150 9.97 -5.06 -1.16
CA GLY A 150 10.81 -5.42 -2.32
C GLY A 150 12.14 -5.97 -1.80
N GLU A 151 12.75 -6.90 -2.53
CA GLU A 151 14.10 -7.41 -2.23
C GLU A 151 15.18 -6.29 -2.13
N CYS A 152 14.85 -5.08 -2.55
CA CYS A 152 15.77 -3.96 -2.76
C CYS A 152 16.24 -3.19 -1.51
N ILE A 153 15.89 -3.55 -0.26
CA ILE A 153 16.13 -2.63 0.89
C ILE A 153 17.00 -3.19 2.02
N TYR A 154 17.58 -4.39 1.89
CA TYR A 154 18.47 -4.91 2.95
C TYR A 154 19.92 -5.17 2.53
N PRO A 155 20.69 -4.14 2.10
CA PRO A 155 22.13 -4.28 2.06
C PRO A 155 22.69 -4.15 3.49
N GLY A 156 22.63 -5.22 4.31
CA GLY A 156 23.40 -5.27 5.56
C GLY A 156 22.91 -6.22 6.65
N GLU A 157 23.85 -6.87 7.33
CA GLU A 157 23.67 -7.87 8.38
C GLU A 157 23.03 -7.41 9.71
N LYS A 158 22.50 -6.18 9.86
CA LYS A 158 22.28 -5.64 11.23
C LYS A 158 21.03 -4.82 11.45
N ARG A 159 19.86 -5.46 11.62
CA ARG A 159 18.72 -4.89 12.39
C ARG A 159 17.88 -6.00 13.08
N LYS A 160 18.24 -6.38 14.31
CA LYS A 160 17.58 -7.46 15.10
C LYS A 160 16.07 -7.24 15.30
N SER A 161 15.65 -5.97 15.41
CA SER A 161 14.27 -5.50 15.54
C SER A 161 13.41 -5.88 14.33
N ILE A 162 13.90 -5.58 13.12
CA ILE A 162 13.26 -5.92 11.84
C ILE A 162 13.12 -7.43 11.71
N LEU A 163 14.20 -8.19 11.92
CA LEU A 163 14.17 -9.66 11.86
C LEU A 163 13.15 -10.27 12.82
N LYS A 164 12.96 -9.68 14.01
CA LYS A 164 11.95 -10.14 14.96
C LYS A 164 10.53 -9.91 14.43
N LEU A 165 10.27 -8.73 13.85
CA LEU A 165 8.96 -8.38 13.30
C LEU A 165 8.65 -9.17 12.02
N GLU A 166 9.64 -9.38 11.15
CA GLU A 166 9.50 -10.22 9.96
C GLU A 166 9.15 -11.66 10.34
N LYS A 167 9.87 -12.25 11.31
CA LYS A 167 9.54 -13.57 11.86
C LYS A 167 8.13 -13.61 12.45
N ALA A 168 7.71 -12.56 13.15
CA ALA A 168 6.36 -12.48 13.70
C ALA A 168 5.30 -12.43 12.57
N CYS A 169 5.53 -11.66 11.50
CA CYS A 169 4.64 -11.62 10.35
C CYS A 169 4.57 -12.99 9.63
N GLN A 170 5.70 -13.66 9.46
CA GLN A 170 5.78 -15.01 8.86
C GLN A 170 5.02 -16.08 9.67
N GLN A 171 4.79 -15.86 10.96
CA GLN A 171 4.01 -16.76 11.81
C GLN A 171 2.50 -16.52 11.73
N VAL A 172 2.04 -15.47 11.04
CA VAL A 172 0.63 -15.15 10.87
C VAL A 172 0.17 -15.61 9.48
N PRO A 173 -0.64 -16.67 9.36
CA PRO A 173 -0.99 -17.26 8.07
C PRO A 173 -1.82 -16.33 7.16
N GLU A 174 -2.49 -15.33 7.74
CA GLU A 174 -3.24 -14.31 7.01
C GLU A 174 -2.36 -13.20 6.41
N ILE A 175 -1.07 -13.14 6.79
CA ILE A 175 -0.10 -12.21 6.22
C ILE A 175 0.69 -12.98 5.15
N ILE A 176 0.42 -12.64 3.89
CA ILE A 176 1.09 -13.26 2.76
C ILE A 176 2.29 -12.41 2.36
N ASP A 177 3.44 -13.06 2.25
CA ASP A 177 4.64 -12.47 1.68
C ASP A 177 4.39 -12.14 0.21
N VAL A 178 4.29 -10.85 -0.11
CA VAL A 178 4.01 -10.41 -1.48
C VAL A 178 5.23 -10.40 -2.37
N ARG A 179 6.35 -11.04 -2.02
CA ARG A 179 7.31 -11.40 -3.07
C ARG A 179 6.57 -12.07 -4.24
N TRP A 180 5.49 -12.81 -3.97
CA TRP A 180 4.51 -13.39 -4.92
C TRP A 180 3.55 -12.42 -5.64
N SER A 181 3.49 -11.14 -5.28
CA SER A 181 2.74 -10.11 -6.03
C SER A 181 3.56 -8.82 -6.23
N SER A 182 4.87 -8.94 -6.04
CA SER A 182 5.82 -7.88 -6.33
C SER A 182 5.90 -7.66 -7.83
N ASN A 183 6.20 -6.43 -8.25
CA ASN A 183 6.44 -6.16 -9.66
C ASN A 183 7.54 -7.02 -10.28
N GLN A 184 8.50 -7.44 -9.45
CA GLN A 184 9.54 -8.36 -9.87
C GLN A 184 8.94 -9.72 -10.22
N PHE A 185 8.17 -10.32 -9.30
CA PHE A 185 7.50 -11.60 -9.54
C PHE A 185 6.47 -11.56 -10.66
N LEU A 186 5.66 -10.49 -10.75
CA LEU A 186 4.70 -10.35 -11.85
C LEU A 186 5.42 -10.29 -13.20
N GLY A 187 6.54 -9.56 -13.27
CA GLY A 187 7.40 -9.51 -14.46
C GLY A 187 8.04 -10.85 -14.78
N ASP A 188 8.57 -11.54 -13.77
CA ASP A 188 9.19 -12.86 -13.92
C ASP A 188 8.16 -13.95 -14.29
N SER A 189 6.89 -13.75 -13.92
CA SER A 189 5.76 -14.60 -14.26
C SER A 189 5.15 -14.29 -15.64
N GLY A 190 5.78 -13.40 -16.42
CA GLY A 190 5.34 -13.06 -17.78
C GLY A 190 4.09 -12.21 -17.86
N MET A 191 3.72 -11.49 -16.79
CA MET A 191 2.64 -10.50 -16.87
C MET A 191 3.06 -9.31 -17.74
N LEU A 192 2.11 -8.81 -18.53
CA LEU A 192 2.32 -7.65 -19.37
C LEU A 192 2.25 -6.37 -18.52
N GLY A 193 3.36 -5.62 -18.53
CA GLY A 193 3.40 -4.28 -17.97
C GLY A 193 2.55 -3.32 -18.81
N ASN A 194 1.96 -2.30 -18.18
CA ASN A 194 1.31 -1.21 -18.91
C ASN A 194 2.29 -0.57 -19.89
N GLU A 195 1.88 -0.35 -21.13
CA GLU A 195 2.73 0.28 -22.15
C GLU A 195 3.25 1.65 -21.72
N SER A 196 2.41 2.42 -21.00
CA SER A 196 2.78 3.71 -20.43
C SER A 196 3.99 3.64 -19.49
N ASP A 197 4.26 2.49 -18.89
CA ASP A 197 5.25 2.30 -17.84
C ASP A 197 6.54 1.65 -18.36
N GLN A 198 6.64 1.35 -19.66
CA GLN A 198 7.82 0.68 -20.22
C GLN A 198 9.12 1.50 -20.05
N HIS A 199 9.00 2.81 -19.87
CA HIS A 199 10.12 3.71 -19.60
C HIS A 199 10.61 3.67 -18.13
N LEU A 200 9.86 3.03 -17.22
CA LEU A 200 10.20 2.94 -15.80
C LEU A 200 11.02 1.67 -15.50
N PRO A 201 11.79 1.61 -14.39
CA PRO A 201 12.39 0.37 -13.89
C PRO A 201 11.33 -0.72 -13.64
N LYS A 202 11.64 -1.99 -13.97
CA LYS A 202 10.70 -3.13 -13.87
C LYS A 202 9.99 -3.23 -12.51
N HIS A 203 10.73 -3.01 -11.42
CA HIS A 203 10.22 -3.13 -10.06
C HIS A 203 9.24 -2.02 -9.63
N ILE A 204 8.95 -1.02 -10.49
CA ILE A 204 7.91 0.00 -10.24
C ILE A 204 6.87 0.11 -11.36
N ARG A 205 6.89 -0.79 -12.36
CA ARG A 205 5.89 -0.80 -13.44
C ARG A 205 4.55 -1.30 -12.90
N HIS A 206 3.47 -0.70 -13.36
CA HIS A 206 2.14 -1.29 -13.21
C HIS A 206 1.94 -2.39 -14.25
N TYR A 207 1.28 -3.47 -13.87
CA TYR A 207 0.90 -4.56 -14.77
C TYR A 207 -0.56 -4.44 -15.14
N ALA A 208 -0.88 -4.70 -16.41
CA ALA A 208 -2.25 -4.77 -16.90
C ALA A 208 -2.93 -5.97 -16.22
N SER A 209 -4.18 -5.81 -15.79
CA SER A 209 -4.78 -6.68 -14.77
C SER A 209 -4.94 -8.15 -15.17
N ASP A 210 -4.91 -8.48 -16.47
CA ASP A 210 -5.34 -9.80 -16.94
C ASP A 210 -4.57 -10.34 -18.16
N GLU A 211 -3.49 -9.66 -18.60
CA GLU A 211 -2.77 -10.04 -19.82
C GLU A 211 -1.42 -10.70 -19.48
N HIS A 212 -1.26 -11.93 -19.94
CA HIS A 212 0.00 -12.67 -19.92
C HIS A 212 0.60 -12.70 -21.33
N HIS A 213 1.92 -12.75 -21.44
CA HIS A 213 2.52 -13.29 -22.66
C HIS A 213 1.93 -14.70 -22.89
N SER A 214 1.44 -14.97 -24.11
CA SER A 214 1.14 -16.34 -24.52
C SER A 214 2.43 -17.16 -24.37
N LEU A 215 2.42 -18.14 -23.47
CA LEU A 215 3.50 -19.11 -23.30
C LEU A 215 3.74 -19.90 -24.58
#